data_AF-A0A3S1AQ74-F1
#
_entry.id   AF-A0A3S1AQ74-F1
#
_cell.length_a   1.000
_cell.length_b   1.000
_cell.length_c   1.000
_cell.angle_alpha   90.00
_cell.angle_beta   90.00
_cell.angle_gamma   90.00
#
_symmetry.space_group_name_H-M   'P 1'
#
loop_
_entity.id
_entity.type
_entity.pdbx_description
1 polymer ?
#
loop_
_entity_poly.entity_id
_entity_poly.type
_entity_poly.pdbx_seq_one_letter_code
_entity_poly.pdbx_strand_id
1 'polypeptide(L)'
;MTSGLSVLEVDLPTGYVVMNDTLRNYVRSGAVPNLRRAEFYKRTVFYYFDFVDQSSTCVDLRADRWFPVANTTNHNRIRIYDYYEPGMHYTRLYTVEDLHMLNICLACGSYQCPYCPNFNAASLLGASFISWLTVLTVYLLWHQWMHRPGR
;
A
#
# COMPACT_ATOMS: atom_id res chain seq x y z
N MET A 1 -22.59 -27.04 17.36
CA MET A 1 -21.24 -27.55 17.69
C MET A 1 -20.31 -26.36 17.71
N THR A 2 -19.43 -26.26 18.72
CA THR A 2 -18.47 -25.17 18.90
C THR A 2 -17.07 -25.77 19.04
N SER A 3 -16.05 -25.10 18.51
CA SER A 3 -14.65 -25.50 18.72
C SER A 3 -14.14 -25.10 20.12
N GLY A 4 -12.92 -25.53 20.46
CA GLY A 4 -12.18 -24.98 21.60
C GLY A 4 -11.50 -23.64 21.27
N LEU A 5 -10.58 -23.21 22.12
CA LEU A 5 -9.77 -22.01 21.91
C LEU A 5 -9.09 -22.10 20.54
N SER A 6 -9.41 -21.16 19.66
CA SER A 6 -9.00 -21.19 18.26
C SER A 6 -8.19 -19.96 17.91
N VAL A 7 -7.14 -20.13 17.10
CA VAL A 7 -6.28 -19.03 16.64
C VAL A 7 -6.40 -18.89 15.14
N LEU A 8 -6.66 -17.66 14.68
CA LEU A 8 -6.63 -17.27 13.28
C LEU A 8 -5.37 -16.46 13.01
N GLU A 9 -4.52 -17.00 12.15
CA GLU A 9 -3.33 -16.37 11.58
C GLU A 9 -3.65 -15.78 10.22
N VAL A 10 -3.30 -14.51 10.02
CA VAL A 10 -3.43 -13.79 8.75
C VAL A 10 -2.08 -13.17 8.39
N ASP A 11 -1.42 -13.71 7.37
CA ASP A 11 -0.13 -13.19 6.88
C ASP A 11 -0.36 -11.95 6.03
N LEU A 12 0.27 -10.81 6.36
CA LEU A 12 0.17 -9.58 5.59
C LEU A 12 1.09 -9.58 4.36
N PRO A 13 0.72 -8.86 3.28
CA PRO A 13 1.63 -8.55 2.18
C PRO A 13 2.89 -7.81 2.65
N THR A 14 3.97 -7.87 1.88
CA THR A 14 5.22 -7.19 2.21
C THR A 14 5.06 -5.67 2.21
N GLY A 15 5.62 -5.02 3.22
CA GLY A 15 5.54 -3.56 3.40
C GLY A 15 4.32 -3.06 4.17
N TYR A 16 3.41 -3.96 4.56
CA TYR A 16 2.23 -3.65 5.36
C TYR A 16 2.46 -3.95 6.84
N VAL A 17 2.00 -3.04 7.69
CA VAL A 17 2.14 -3.13 9.14
C VAL A 17 0.82 -2.75 9.79
N VAL A 18 0.52 -3.42 10.91
CA VAL A 18 -0.65 -3.12 11.74
C VAL A 18 -0.14 -2.73 13.13
N MET A 19 -0.70 -1.65 13.68
CA MET A 19 -0.36 -1.21 15.02
C MET A 19 -1.07 -2.08 16.08
N ASN A 20 -0.35 -2.50 17.12
CA ASN A 20 -0.96 -3.29 18.19
C ASN A 20 -2.05 -2.52 18.96
N ASP A 21 -1.96 -1.19 19.03
CA ASP A 21 -3.00 -0.36 19.65
C ASP A 21 -4.33 -0.37 18.89
N THR A 22 -4.30 -0.38 17.56
CA THR A 22 -5.53 -0.45 16.76
C THR A 22 -6.21 -1.81 16.94
N LEU A 23 -5.44 -2.89 16.98
CA LEU A 23 -5.94 -4.24 17.27
C LEU A 23 -6.54 -4.34 18.68
N ARG A 24 -5.88 -3.77 19.70
CA ARG A 24 -6.43 -3.72 21.07
C ARG A 24 -7.76 -2.98 21.13
N ASN A 25 -7.87 -1.84 20.45
CA ASN A 25 -9.12 -1.08 20.39
C ASN A 25 -10.21 -1.84 19.63
N TYR A 26 -9.85 -2.55 18.54
CA TYR A 26 -10.77 -3.39 17.80
C TYR A 26 -11.35 -4.53 18.66
N VAL A 27 -10.50 -5.24 19.42
CA VAL A 27 -10.97 -6.27 20.37
C VAL A 27 -11.90 -5.67 21.43
N ARG A 28 -11.53 -4.51 22.00
CA ARG A 28 -12.35 -3.81 23.02
C ARG A 28 -13.70 -3.32 22.48
N SER A 29 -13.81 -3.05 21.19
CA SER A 29 -15.06 -2.62 20.57
C SER A 29 -16.15 -3.68 20.66
N GLY A 30 -15.79 -4.96 20.83
CA GLY A 30 -16.74 -6.07 20.86
C GLY A 30 -17.46 -6.31 19.52
N ALA A 31 -16.96 -5.74 18.42
CA ALA A 31 -17.57 -5.90 17.10
C ALA A 31 -17.56 -7.35 16.61
N VAL A 32 -16.57 -8.15 17.04
CA VAL A 32 -16.44 -9.56 16.69
C VAL A 32 -16.79 -10.43 17.90
N PRO A 33 -17.75 -11.36 17.77
CA PRO A 33 -18.08 -12.28 18.85
C PRO A 33 -16.89 -13.18 19.20
N ASN A 34 -16.76 -13.50 20.50
CA ASN A 34 -15.75 -14.42 21.04
C ASN A 34 -14.28 -14.03 20.82
N LEU A 35 -13.99 -12.88 20.22
CA LEU A 35 -12.64 -12.38 20.03
C LEU A 35 -12.08 -11.84 21.36
N ARG A 36 -11.02 -12.47 21.88
CA ARG A 36 -10.40 -12.09 23.17
C ARG A 36 -9.13 -11.31 23.05
N ARG A 37 -8.35 -11.57 22.01
CA ARG A 37 -7.05 -10.93 21.83
C ARG A 37 -6.74 -10.88 20.34
N ALA A 38 -6.08 -9.79 19.95
CA ALA A 38 -5.50 -9.64 18.64
C ALA A 38 -4.12 -9.02 18.80
N GLU A 39 -3.14 -9.55 18.08
CA GLU A 39 -1.79 -9.02 18.08
C GLU A 39 -1.12 -9.16 16.72
N PHE A 40 -0.25 -8.21 16.42
CA PHE A 40 0.59 -8.22 15.25
C PHE A 40 2.02 -8.58 15.67
N TYR A 41 2.58 -9.60 15.00
CA TYR A 41 3.96 -10.01 15.21
C TYR A 41 4.63 -10.33 13.87
N LYS A 42 5.79 -9.71 13.65
CA LYS A 42 6.58 -9.77 12.39
C LYS A 42 5.80 -9.28 11.17
N ARG A 43 4.98 -10.15 10.58
CA ARG A 43 4.17 -9.89 9.37
C ARG A 43 2.81 -10.59 9.46
N THR A 44 2.46 -11.14 10.61
CA THR A 44 1.26 -11.94 10.77
C THR A 44 0.42 -11.32 11.87
N VAL A 45 -0.88 -11.24 11.63
CA VAL A 45 -1.87 -10.87 12.65
C VAL A 45 -2.45 -12.15 13.22
N PHE A 46 -2.48 -12.24 14.54
CA PHE A 46 -3.03 -13.36 15.29
C PHE A 46 -4.30 -12.88 15.98
N TYR A 47 -5.42 -13.55 15.72
CA TYR A 47 -6.68 -13.37 16.43
C TYR A 47 -6.99 -14.60 17.28
N TYR A 48 -7.24 -14.39 18.56
CA TYR A 48 -7.54 -15.45 19.54
C TYR A 48 -9.03 -15.43 19.86
N PHE A 49 -9.69 -16.53 19.57
CA PHE A 49 -11.12 -16.74 19.84
C PHE A 49 -11.30 -17.76 20.95
N ASP A 50 -12.21 -17.51 21.89
CA ASP A 50 -12.58 -18.50 22.92
C ASP A 50 -13.11 -19.78 22.28
N PHE A 51 -13.93 -19.63 21.26
CA PHE A 51 -14.44 -20.68 20.41
C PHE A 51 -14.93 -20.09 19.09
N VAL A 52 -14.98 -20.93 18.06
CA VAL A 52 -15.61 -20.64 16.78
C VAL A 52 -16.81 -21.57 16.65
N ASP A 53 -17.94 -21.01 16.23
CA ASP A 53 -19.16 -21.75 16.02
C ASP A 53 -19.39 -22.02 14.52
N GLN A 54 -20.55 -22.55 14.17
CA GLN A 54 -20.92 -22.78 12.77
C GLN A 54 -21.41 -21.50 12.08
N SER A 55 -21.52 -20.38 12.81
CA SER A 55 -21.95 -19.12 12.25
C SER A 55 -20.79 -18.42 11.52
N SER A 56 -21.11 -17.64 10.50
CA SER A 56 -20.09 -16.86 9.79
C SER A 56 -19.63 -15.68 10.65
N THR A 57 -18.44 -15.79 11.25
CA THR A 57 -17.78 -14.69 11.96
C THR A 57 -16.82 -13.96 11.02
N CYS A 58 -17.03 -12.65 10.84
CA CYS A 58 -16.16 -11.79 10.01
C CYS A 58 -15.20 -10.97 10.89
N VAL A 59 -13.99 -10.73 10.39
CA VAL A 59 -12.97 -9.93 11.08
C VAL A 59 -12.44 -8.89 10.11
N ASP A 60 -12.53 -7.61 10.49
CA ASP A 60 -11.99 -6.51 9.71
C ASP A 60 -10.53 -6.26 10.09
N LEU A 61 -9.69 -6.17 9.06
CA LEU A 61 -8.26 -5.96 9.19
C LEU A 61 -7.86 -4.70 8.44
N ARG A 62 -7.40 -3.70 9.18
CA ARG A 62 -6.79 -2.49 8.61
C ARG A 62 -5.28 -2.55 8.73
N ALA A 63 -4.60 -2.78 7.62
CA ALA A 63 -3.15 -2.74 7.51
C ALA A 63 -2.73 -1.53 6.68
N ASP A 64 -1.80 -0.74 7.22
CA ASP A 64 -1.30 0.45 6.55
C ASP A 64 0.07 0.16 5.92
N ARG A 65 0.32 0.81 4.78
CA ARG A 65 1.58 0.66 4.04
C ARG A 65 2.68 1.46 4.73
N TRP A 66 3.66 0.78 5.32
CA TRP A 66 4.78 1.42 6.01
C TRP A 66 6.04 1.50 5.14
N PHE A 67 6.27 0.48 4.29
CA PHE A 67 7.43 0.44 3.40
C PHE A 67 7.02 0.36 1.93
N PRO A 68 7.63 1.16 1.04
CA PRO A 68 7.38 1.07 -0.38
C PRO A 68 8.09 -0.15 -0.98
N VAL A 69 7.38 -1.27 -1.04
CA VAL A 69 7.87 -2.50 -1.69
C VAL A 69 7.32 -2.57 -3.10
N ALA A 70 8.18 -2.83 -4.08
CA ALA A 70 7.79 -3.21 -5.44
C ALA A 70 7.63 -4.73 -5.51
N ASN A 71 6.70 -5.23 -6.34
CA ASN A 71 6.39 -6.66 -6.44
C ASN A 71 6.03 -7.29 -5.07
N THR A 72 4.91 -6.84 -4.50
CA THR A 72 4.46 -7.37 -3.20
C THR A 72 4.08 -8.84 -3.31
N THR A 73 4.07 -9.54 -2.17
CA THR A 73 3.60 -10.93 -2.08
C THR A 73 2.13 -11.04 -2.50
N ASN A 74 1.87 -11.67 -3.66
CA ASN A 74 0.52 -11.86 -4.19
C ASN A 74 -0.30 -12.84 -3.32
N HIS A 75 0.27 -14.01 -3.06
CA HIS A 75 -0.39 -15.07 -2.31
C HIS A 75 0.00 -15.00 -0.84
N ASN A 76 -0.96 -14.61 0.00
CA ASN A 76 -0.80 -14.55 1.43
C ASN A 76 -1.63 -15.65 2.08
N ARG A 77 -1.17 -16.15 3.22
CA ARG A 77 -1.78 -17.31 3.88
C ARG A 77 -2.69 -16.87 5.01
N ILE A 78 -3.86 -17.48 5.07
CA ILE A 78 -4.76 -17.43 6.21
C ILE A 78 -4.86 -18.85 6.76
N ARG A 79 -4.66 -19.01 8.07
CA ARG A 79 -4.74 -20.30 8.73
C ARG A 79 -5.53 -20.17 10.01
N ILE A 80 -6.50 -21.05 10.22
CA ILE A 80 -7.18 -21.21 11.50
C ILE A 80 -6.87 -22.58 12.09
N TYR A 81 -6.59 -22.65 13.39
CA TYR A 81 -6.23 -23.90 14.07
C TYR A 81 -6.66 -23.88 15.53
N ASP A 82 -6.78 -25.07 16.11
CA ASP A 82 -7.00 -25.24 17.54
C ASP A 82 -5.68 -24.95 18.30
N TYR A 83 -5.76 -24.13 19.34
CA TYR A 83 -4.60 -23.74 20.13
C TYR A 83 -3.93 -24.93 20.83
N TYR A 84 -4.71 -25.89 21.31
CA TYR A 84 -4.21 -27.07 22.02
C TYR A 84 -3.80 -28.20 21.07
N GLU A 85 -4.42 -28.27 19.89
CA GLU A 85 -4.10 -29.26 18.86
C GLU A 85 -3.85 -28.61 17.49
N PRO A 86 -2.67 -27.99 17.25
CA PRO A 86 -2.37 -27.26 16.02
C PRO A 86 -2.36 -28.12 14.73
N GLY A 87 -2.33 -29.45 14.89
CA GLY A 87 -2.49 -30.41 13.80
C GLY A 87 -3.88 -30.34 13.17
N MET A 88 -4.90 -29.97 13.95
CA MET A 88 -6.25 -29.69 13.48
C MET A 88 -6.32 -28.25 12.98
N HIS A 89 -6.16 -28.07 11.67
CA HIS A 89 -6.08 -26.75 11.07
C HIS A 89 -6.72 -26.69 9.68
N TYR A 90 -7.12 -25.49 9.30
CA TYR A 90 -7.59 -25.17 7.97
C TYR A 90 -6.80 -23.98 7.42
N THR A 91 -6.19 -24.16 6.26
CA THR A 91 -5.36 -23.14 5.61
C THR A 91 -5.94 -22.78 4.25
N ARG A 92 -5.98 -21.49 3.95
CA ARG A 92 -6.27 -20.96 2.61
C ARG A 92 -5.24 -19.91 2.22
N LEU A 93 -5.14 -19.68 0.92
CA LEU A 93 -4.39 -18.56 0.37
C LEU A 93 -5.39 -17.50 -0.11
N TYR A 94 -5.06 -16.24 0.11
CA TYR A 94 -5.77 -15.09 -0.43
C TYR A 94 -4.84 -14.26 -1.31
N THR A 95 -5.40 -13.70 -2.38
CA THR A 95 -4.68 -12.86 -3.34
C THR A 95 -4.97 -11.39 -3.09
N VAL A 96 -3.97 -10.54 -3.35
CA VAL A 96 -4.13 -9.08 -3.31
C VAL A 96 -3.66 -8.51 -4.64
N GLU A 97 -4.52 -8.61 -5.65
CA GLU A 97 -4.17 -8.34 -7.06
C GLU A 97 -3.78 -6.87 -7.30
N ASP A 98 -4.50 -5.93 -6.69
CA ASP A 98 -4.24 -4.49 -6.86
C ASP A 98 -2.85 -4.07 -6.38
N LEU A 99 -2.33 -4.73 -5.33
CA LEU A 99 -1.00 -4.44 -4.79
C LEU A 99 0.12 -5.11 -5.60
N HIS A 100 -0.16 -6.24 -6.24
CA HIS A 100 0.82 -6.98 -7.02
C HIS A 100 1.24 -6.22 -8.29
N MET A 101 0.35 -5.41 -8.88
CA MET A 101 0.66 -4.63 -10.09
C MET A 101 1.53 -3.38 -9.83
N LEU A 102 1.94 -3.12 -8.58
CA LEU A 102 2.72 -1.94 -8.25
C LEU A 102 4.20 -2.09 -8.68
N ASN A 103 4.55 -1.44 -9.80
CA ASN A 103 5.94 -1.28 -10.25
C ASN A 103 6.74 -0.34 -9.34
N ILE A 104 8.07 -0.45 -9.38
CA ILE A 104 8.99 0.37 -8.55
C ILE A 104 8.73 1.88 -8.69
N CYS A 105 8.40 2.35 -9.89
CA CYS A 105 8.10 3.75 -10.15
C CYS A 105 6.81 4.26 -9.51
N LEU A 106 5.83 3.37 -9.32
CA LEU A 106 4.58 3.67 -8.63
C LEU A 106 4.75 3.52 -7.11
N ALA A 107 5.63 2.62 -6.68
CA ALA A 107 5.89 2.37 -5.27
C ALA A 107 6.61 3.52 -4.57
N CYS A 108 7.68 4.05 -5.16
CA CYS A 108 8.49 5.12 -4.58
C CYS A 108 8.03 6.53 -4.99
N GLY A 109 7.06 6.63 -5.92
CA GLY A 109 6.80 7.88 -6.63
C GLY A 109 7.95 8.19 -7.59
N SER A 110 7.63 8.52 -8.84
CA SER A 110 8.63 8.64 -9.92
C SER A 110 9.81 9.55 -9.59
N TYR A 111 9.59 10.58 -8.77
CA TYR A 111 10.59 11.58 -8.38
C TYR A 111 11.64 11.07 -7.39
N GLN A 112 11.40 9.94 -6.70
CA GLN A 112 12.38 9.33 -5.79
C GLN A 112 13.23 8.25 -6.50
N CYS A 113 13.03 8.01 -7.80
CA CYS A 113 13.70 6.94 -8.55
C CYS A 113 14.37 7.47 -9.84
N PRO A 114 15.69 7.30 -10.03
CA PRO A 114 16.43 7.92 -11.13
C PRO A 114 16.07 7.42 -12.54
N TYR A 115 15.39 6.27 -12.67
CA TYR A 115 15.05 5.65 -13.96
C TYR A 115 13.55 5.68 -14.28
N CYS A 116 12.75 6.42 -13.51
CA CYS A 116 11.31 6.44 -13.67
C CYS A 116 10.81 7.65 -14.48
N PRO A 117 9.75 7.50 -15.28
CA PRO A 117 9.18 8.61 -16.02
C PRO A 117 8.58 9.64 -15.06
N ASN A 118 8.95 10.90 -15.20
CA ASN A 118 8.42 11.99 -14.38
C ASN A 118 6.98 12.30 -14.82
N PHE A 119 5.99 12.06 -13.95
CA PHE A 119 4.59 12.44 -14.20
C PHE A 119 4.32 13.94 -13.99
N ASN A 120 5.36 14.77 -13.93
CA ASN A 120 5.22 16.20 -13.70
C ASN A 120 4.81 16.90 -15.01
N ALA A 121 3.54 17.31 -15.11
CA ALA A 121 3.05 18.08 -16.25
C ALA A 121 3.73 19.46 -16.39
N ALA A 122 4.35 19.99 -15.32
CA ALA A 122 5.06 21.27 -15.37
C ALA A 122 6.28 21.24 -16.31
N SER A 123 6.95 20.09 -16.47
CA SER A 123 8.07 19.96 -17.42
C SER A 123 7.64 20.09 -18.89
N LEU A 124 6.39 19.78 -19.21
CA LEU A 124 5.83 20.00 -20.56
C LEU A 124 5.55 21.49 -20.83
N LEU A 125 5.16 22.25 -19.80
CA LEU A 125 4.84 23.67 -19.94
C LEU A 125 6.10 24.56 -20.02
N GLY A 126 7.20 24.16 -19.37
CA GLY A 126 8.46 24.93 -19.37
C GLY A 126 9.14 25.00 -20.75
N ALA A 127 9.06 23.95 -21.56
CA ALA A 127 9.67 23.91 -22.89
C ALA A 127 9.00 24.87 -23.89
N SER A 128 7.68 25.06 -23.77
CA SER A 128 6.89 26.00 -24.57
C SER A 128 7.29 27.46 -24.26
N PHE A 129 7.43 27.82 -22.99
CA PHE A 129 7.67 29.21 -22.61
C PHE A 129 9.07 29.70 -23.03
N ILE A 130 10.09 28.84 -22.94
CA ILE A 130 11.46 29.17 -23.34
C ILE A 130 11.56 29.41 -24.84
N SER A 131 10.86 28.63 -25.67
CA SER A 131 10.87 28.81 -27.13
C SER A 131 10.16 30.10 -27.55
N TRP A 132 9.05 30.47 -26.90
CA TRP A 132 8.39 31.75 -27.17
C TRP A 132 9.26 32.95 -26.80
N LEU A 133 9.97 32.89 -25.66
CA LEU A 133 10.88 33.96 -25.24
C LEU A 133 12.09 34.12 -26.18
N THR A 134 12.66 33.03 -26.69
CA THR A 134 13.78 33.13 -27.66
C THR A 134 13.33 33.71 -29.00
N VAL A 135 12.14 33.35 -29.49
CA VAL A 135 11.59 33.94 -30.72
C VAL A 135 11.32 35.45 -30.54
N LEU A 136 10.75 35.86 -29.41
CA LEU A 136 10.48 37.27 -29.10
C LEU A 136 11.76 38.11 -29.01
N THR A 137 12.78 37.58 -28.33
CA THR A 137 14.07 38.27 -28.21
C THR A 137 14.80 38.39 -29.55
N VAL A 138 14.78 37.35 -30.40
CA VAL A 138 15.34 37.42 -31.76
C VAL A 138 14.57 38.43 -32.62
N TYR A 139 13.24 38.48 -32.53
CA TYR A 139 12.43 39.45 -33.25
C TYR A 139 12.76 40.89 -32.85
N LEU A 140 12.88 41.16 -31.54
CA LEU A 140 13.23 42.49 -31.03
C LEU A 140 14.64 42.92 -31.45
N LEU A 141 15.61 41.99 -31.44
CA LEU A 141 16.98 42.27 -31.90
C LEU A 141 17.03 42.52 -33.41
N TRP A 142 16.27 41.77 -34.20
CA TRP A 142 16.16 41.99 -35.64
C TRP A 142 15.54 43.36 -35.96
N HIS A 143 14.47 43.72 -35.26
CA HIS A 143 13.83 45.03 -35.40
C HIS A 143 14.77 46.19 -35.02
N GLN A 144 15.53 46.03 -33.92
CA GLN A 144 16.53 47.03 -33.52
C GLN A 144 17.69 47.13 -34.51
N TRP A 145 18.12 46.02 -35.12
CA TRP A 145 19.17 46.01 -36.14
C TRP A 145 18.71 46.72 -37.42
N MET A 146 17.48 46.45 -37.85
CA MET A 146 16.90 47.06 -39.06
C MET A 146 16.66 48.57 -38.90
N HIS A 147 16.38 49.05 -37.69
CA HIS A 147 16.20 50.48 -37.39
C HIS A 147 17.47 51.22 -36.95
N ARG A 148 18.66 50.58 -36.96
CA ARG A 148 19.91 51.34 -36.80
C ARG A 148 20.19 52.12 -38.10
N PRO A 149 20.12 53.46 -38.09
CA PRO A 149 20.46 54.25 -39.26
C PRO A 149 21.94 54.04 -39.56
N GLY A 150 22.23 53.68 -40.81
CA GLY A 150 23.58 53.56 -41.32
C GLY A 150 24.38 54.82 -41.03
N ARG A 151 25.62 54.62 -40.58
CA ARG A 151 26.65 55.65 -40.62
C ARG A 151 26.95 56.02 -42.07
#